data_AF-A0A7V6W6K1-F1
#
_entry.id   AF-A0A7V6W6K1-F1
#
_cell.length_a   1.000
_cell.length_b   1.000
_cell.length_c   1.000
_cell.angle_alpha   90.00
_cell.angle_beta   90.00
_cell.angle_gamma   90.00
#
_symmetry.space_group_name_H-M   'P 1'
#
loop_
_entity.id
_entity.type
_entity.pdbx_description
1 polymer ?
#
loop_
_entity_poly.entity_id
_entity_poly.type
_entity_poly.pdbx_seq_one_letter_code
_entity_poly.pdbx_strand_id
1 'polypeptide(L)' 'LEIIETVEGPLAPVVCLMPDAQVCGREEECFALPLWQGLYDEIREYLSHITLEDLIKRKLDGNLKLAEGSDFEL' A
#
# COMPACT_ATOMS: atom_id res chain seq x y z
N LEU A 1 8.35 1.09 -0.79
CA LEU A 1 7.79 0.21 0.26
C LEU A 1 8.80 -0.14 1.35
N GLU A 2 10.00 -0.62 0.99
CA GLU A 2 11.10 -1.03 1.90
C GLU A 2 11.29 -0.13 3.13
N ILE A 3 11.50 1.18 2.92
CA ILE A 3 11.76 2.12 4.02
C ILE A 3 10.57 2.18 4.99
N ILE A 4 9.35 2.26 4.46
CA ILE A 4 8.14 2.42 5.28
C ILE A 4 7.92 1.16 6.12
N GLU A 5 8.03 -0.03 5.53
CA GLU A 5 7.85 -1.27 6.29
C GLU A 5 8.96 -1.50 7.32
N THR A 6 10.17 -0.99 7.07
CA THR A 6 11.27 -1.06 8.03
C THR A 6 11.01 -0.21 9.27
N VAL A 7 10.36 0.95 9.12
CA VAL A 7 10.16 1.91 10.23
C VAL A 7 8.80 1.78 10.91
N GLU A 8 7.74 1.51 10.16
CA GLU A 8 6.36 1.38 10.67
C GLU A 8 5.94 -0.09 10.88
N GLY A 9 6.64 -1.05 10.26
CA GLY A 9 6.19 -2.44 10.18
C GLY A 9 5.25 -2.70 8.98
N PRO A 10 4.63 -3.90 8.92
CA PRO A 10 3.76 -4.29 7.81
C PRO A 10 2.56 -3.34 7.65
N LEU A 11 2.30 -2.87 6.43
CA LEU A 11 1.20 -1.95 6.13
C LEU A 11 -0.17 -2.65 5.94
N ALA A 12 -0.43 -3.70 6.72
CA ALA A 12 -1.71 -4.42 6.65
C ALA A 12 -2.84 -3.54 7.23
N PRO A 13 -3.91 -3.23 6.46
CA PRO A 13 -4.99 -2.36 6.94
C PRO A 13 -5.87 -3.04 8.01
N VAL A 14 -5.80 -4.37 8.09
CA VAL A 14 -6.49 -5.18 9.10
C VAL A 14 -5.58 -6.31 9.56
N VAL A 15 -5.77 -6.74 10.81
CA VAL A 15 -4.96 -7.79 11.45
C VAL A 15 -4.98 -9.10 10.65
N CYS A 16 -6.08 -9.42 9.97
CA CYS A 16 -6.19 -10.63 9.15
C CYS A 16 -5.19 -10.70 7.99
N LEU A 17 -4.60 -9.56 7.59
CA LEU A 17 -3.63 -9.48 6.49
C LEU A 17 -2.18 -9.30 6.98
N MET A 18 -1.94 -9.38 8.29
CA MET A 18 -0.58 -9.35 8.83
C MET A 18 0.21 -10.60 8.40
N PRO A 19 1.53 -10.50 8.17
CA PRO A 19 2.36 -11.65 7.78
C PRO A 19 2.31 -12.85 8.75
N ASP A 20 2.04 -12.60 10.02
CA ASP A 20 1.94 -13.58 11.10
C ASP A 20 0.51 -13.77 11.63
N ALA A 21 -0.49 -13.31 10.86
CA ALA A 21 -1.89 -13.43 11.23
C ALA A 21 -2.29 -14.90 11.41
N GLN A 22 -2.97 -15.19 12.52
CA GLN A 22 -3.66 -16.46 12.68
C GLN A 22 -4.87 -16.50 11.74
N VAL A 23 -5.17 -17.69 11.20
CA VAL A 23 -6.35 -17.88 10.33
C VAL A 23 -7.61 -17.46 11.09
N CYS A 24 -8.35 -16.52 10.51
CA CYS A 24 -9.59 -16.05 11.10
C CYS A 24 -10.68 -17.07 10.83
N GLY A 25 -11.28 -17.65 11.87
CA GLY A 25 -12.38 -18.62 11.72
C GLY A 25 -13.66 -18.06 11.08
N ARG A 26 -13.70 -16.76 10.75
CA ARG A 26 -14.80 -16.09 10.04
C ARG A 26 -14.41 -15.62 8.63
N GLU A 27 -13.22 -15.96 8.17
CA GLU A 27 -12.67 -15.50 6.88
C GLU A 27 -13.65 -15.76 5.71
N GLU A 28 -14.26 -16.95 5.67
CA GLU A 28 -15.21 -17.34 4.61
C GLU A 28 -16.50 -16.49 4.58
N GLU A 29 -16.93 -15.95 5.73
CA GLU A 29 -18.16 -15.15 5.86
C GLU A 29 -17.87 -13.64 5.99
N CYS A 30 -16.59 -13.26 5.97
CA CYS A 30 -16.16 -11.88 6.15
C CYS A 30 -16.35 -11.08 4.86
N PHE A 31 -17.55 -10.51 4.67
CA PHE A 31 -17.87 -9.69 3.49
C PHE A 31 -16.93 -8.49 3.26
N ALA A 32 -16.24 -8.03 4.31
CA ALA A 32 -15.30 -6.92 4.22
C ALA A 32 -13.87 -7.36 3.86
N LEU A 33 -13.51 -8.65 3.97
CA LEU A 33 -12.15 -9.11 3.72
C LEU A 33 -11.66 -8.81 2.29
N PRO A 34 -12.46 -9.03 1.22
CA PRO A 34 -12.03 -8.69 -0.14
C PRO A 34 -11.75 -7.20 -0.33
N LEU A 35 -12.51 -6.31 0.33
CA LEU A 35 -12.25 -4.87 0.33
C LEU A 35 -10.89 -4.55 0.93
N TRP A 36 -10.57 -5.15 2.09
CA TRP A 36 -9.29 -4.93 2.76
C TRP A 36 -8.12 -5.51 2.00
N GLN A 37 -8.30 -6.66 1.33
CA GLN A 37 -7.29 -7.25 0.44
C GLN A 37 -6.98 -6.32 -0.74
N GLY A 38 -8.02 -5.84 -1.44
CA GLY A 38 -7.82 -4.88 -2.54
C GLY A 38 -7.11 -3.60 -2.10
N LEU A 39 -7.48 -3.04 -0.93
CA LEU A 39 -6.80 -1.86 -0.39
C LEU A 39 -5.34 -2.16 -0.03
N TYR A 40 -5.07 -3.31 0.57
CA TYR A 40 -3.72 -3.73 0.91
C TYR A 40 -2.83 -3.82 -0.33
N ASP A 41 -3.32 -4.44 -1.40
CA ASP A 41 -2.61 -4.57 -2.66
C ASP A 41 -2.36 -3.20 -3.31
N GLU A 42 -3.37 -2.33 -3.35
CA GLU A 42 -3.26 -0.99 -3.96
C GLU A 42 -2.24 -0.10 -3.23
N ILE A 43 -2.25 -0.10 -1.89
CA ILE A 43 -1.27 0.66 -1.09
C ILE A 43 0.15 0.15 -1.37
N ARG A 44 0.36 -1.17 -1.42
CA ARG A 44 1.67 -1.76 -1.67
C ARG A 44 2.16 -1.45 -3.07
N GLU A 45 1.30 -1.56 -4.07
CA GLU A 45 1.62 -1.29 -5.48
C GLU A 45 1.96 0.18 -5.70
N TYR A 46 1.18 1.09 -5.11
CA TYR A 46 1.48 2.52 -5.18
C TYR A 46 2.86 2.84 -4.57
N LEU A 47 3.14 2.30 -3.38
CA LEU A 47 4.38 2.59 -2.65
C LEU A 47 5.60 1.82 -3.16
N SER A 48 5.42 0.71 -3.90
CA SER A 48 6.53 -0.07 -4.46
C SER A 48 7.25 0.68 -5.58
N HIS A 49 6.52 1.52 -6.32
CA HIS A 49 7.02 2.29 -7.46
C HIS A 49 7.68 3.63 -7.11
N ILE A 50 7.70 4.03 -5.83
CA ILE A 50 8.26 5.31 -5.41
C ILE A 50 9.61 5.11 -4.73
N THR A 51 10.66 5.70 -5.31
CA THR A 51 12.01 5.70 -4.74
C THR A 51 12.36 7.03 -4.06
N LEU A 52 13.42 7.04 -3.24
CA LEU A 52 13.97 8.29 -2.69
C LEU A 52 14.50 9.22 -3.79
N GLU A 53 15.03 8.66 -4.88
CA GLU A 53 15.49 9.44 -6.02
C GLU A 53 14.34 10.20 -6.69
N ASP A 54 13.19 9.57 -6.87
CA ASP A 54 11.99 10.22 -7.42
C ASP A 54 11.55 11.40 -6.55
N LEU A 55 11.63 11.27 -5.23
CA LEU A 55 11.28 12.34 -4.30
C LEU A 55 12.27 13.52 -4.37
N ILE A 56 13.58 13.23 -4.50
CA ILE A 56 14.60 14.27 -4.66
C ILE A 56 14.44 14.99 -5.99
N LYS A 57 14.26 14.26 -7.09
CA LYS A 57 14.02 14.83 -8.42
C LYS A 57 12.81 15.77 -8.41
N ARG A 58 11.67 15.34 -7.85
CA ARG A 58 10.47 16.17 -7.69
C ARG A 58 10.71 17.48 -6.95
N LYS A 59 11.47 17.43 -5.86
CA LYS A 59 11.81 18.63 -5.09
C LYS A 59 12.65 19.61 -5.91
N LEU A 60 13.58 19.12 -6.72
CA LEU A 60 14.46 19.93 -7.56
C LEU A 60 13.72 20.51 -8.77
N ASP A 61 12.80 19.74 -9.36
CA ASP A 61 12.04 20.13 -10.55
C ASP A 61 10.90 21.11 -10.24
N GLY A 62 10.67 21.45 -8.97
CA GLY A 62 9.59 22.34 -8.52
C GLY A 62 8.18 21.76 -8.74
N ASN A 63 8.08 20.49 -9.11
CA ASN A 63 6.84 19.80 -9.42
C ASN A 63 6.51 18.81 -8.29
N LEU A 64 5.56 19.21 -7.42
CA LEU A 64 5.13 18.43 -6.27
C LEU A 64 4.17 17.28 -6.63
N LYS A 65 3.81 17.13 -7.91
CA LYS A 65 2.92 16.05 -8.34
C LYS A 65 3.70 14.72 -8.42
N LEU A 66 3.25 13.75 -7.64
CA LEU A 66 3.57 12.34 -7.89
C LEU A 66 2.97 11.98 -9.27
N ALA A 67 3.72 11.23 -10.08
CA ALA A 67 3.45 11.01 -11.51
C ALA A 67 1.95 10.84 -11.85
N GLU A 68 1.49 11.44 -12.96
CA GLU A 68 0.19 11.13 -13.54
C GLU A 68 0.22 9.66 -14.01
N GLY A 69 -0.55 8.79 -13.35
CA GLY A 69 -0.66 7.39 -13.74
C GLY A 69 -0.90 6.40 -12.59
N SER A 70 -2.04 6.51 -11.93
CA SER A 70 -2.97 5.38 -11.92
C SER A 70 -4.27 5.99 -12.42
N ASP A 71 -4.62 5.74 -13.68
CA ASP A 71 -5.97 6.00 -14.16
C ASP A 71 -6.91 5.15 -13.30
N PHE A 72 -7.37 5.73 -12.20
CA PHE A 72 -8.47 5.20 -11.43
C PHE A 72 -9.74 5.61 -12.18
N GLU A 73 -9.95 5.01 -13.35
CA GLU A 73 -11.26 4.96 -13.97
C GLU A 73 -12.15 4.09 -13.08
N LEU A 74 -13.11 4.74 -12.41
CA LEU A 74 -14.27 4.09 -11.80
C LEU A 74 -15.23 3.59 -12.89
#